data_AF-A0A812Q583-F1
#
_entry.id   AF-A0A812Q583-F1
#
_cell.length_a   1.000
_cell.length_b   1.000
_cell.length_c   1.000
_cell.angle_alpha   90.00
_cell.angle_beta   90.00
_cell.angle_gamma   90.00
#
_symmetry.space_group_name_H-M   'P 1'
#
loop_
_entity.id
_entity.type
_entity.pdbx_description
1 polymer ?
#
loop_
_entity_poly.entity_id
_entity_poly.type
_entity_poly.pdbx_seq_one_letter_code
_entity_poly.pdbx_strand_id
1 'polypeptide(L)'
;EMEDFFKLMPGIQAMEDVEEPPSTVPNKKRKLEETGKKGPPKGKGKGKRKQHRGQSARDFENSSDLRGLVKHLGHMVLRQAEALNRLEYDTCFLLMLETKPHPGTVIPSLFKVATSWRKQKEENPAALQQSLRQVMLTCLIREVQARAELTLKTPGAKKEAERLGFLEGEAWVYQTWDPEKQHNVRDTTRKPMPLVDFNAQAERMLKYVQGTGLTRFQALKTITSDLEGQQIPFLLDVSLRDSYLHDVLLAWTQLSVFSLVGGRIRRSRIKQSQQQEQLYRMLRNL
;
A
#
# COMPACT_ATOMS: atom_id res chain seq x y z
N GLU A 1 -3.77 5.22 -28.55
CA GLU A 1 -4.90 4.47 -27.95
C GLU A 1 -5.25 5.00 -26.55
N MET A 2 -4.64 4.53 -25.45
CA MET A 2 -4.99 5.03 -24.10
C MET A 2 -4.67 6.53 -23.89
N GLU A 3 -3.63 7.05 -24.54
CA GLU A 3 -3.29 8.48 -24.51
C GLU A 3 -4.36 9.36 -25.18
N ASP A 4 -5.03 8.86 -26.22
CA ASP A 4 -6.06 9.60 -26.95
C ASP A 4 -7.37 9.66 -26.13
N PHE A 5 -7.66 8.59 -25.38
CA PHE A 5 -8.73 8.59 -24.37
C PHE A 5 -8.51 9.69 -23.32
N PHE A 6 -7.30 9.85 -22.80
CA PHE A 6 -7.03 10.86 -21.77
C PHE A 6 -6.98 12.30 -22.29
N LYS A 7 -6.77 12.53 -23.58
CA LYS A 7 -6.97 13.87 -24.18
C LYS A 7 -8.42 14.32 -24.15
N LEU A 8 -9.37 13.38 -24.13
CA LEU A 8 -10.80 13.64 -24.06
C LEU A 8 -11.30 13.86 -22.62
N MET A 9 -10.41 13.73 -21.63
CA MET A 9 -10.72 13.74 -20.20
C MET A 9 -9.75 14.69 -19.48
N PRO A 10 -10.09 15.97 -19.26
CA PRO A 10 -9.25 16.85 -18.46
C PRO A 10 -9.02 16.27 -17.06
N GLY A 11 -7.82 16.47 -16.51
CA GLY A 11 -7.49 16.02 -15.16
C GLY A 11 -8.43 16.67 -14.14
N ILE A 12 -9.11 15.86 -13.34
CA ILE A 12 -10.03 16.36 -12.32
C ILE A 12 -9.22 16.55 -11.03
N GLN A 13 -9.19 17.75 -10.48
CA GLN A 13 -8.56 17.99 -9.17
C GLN A 13 -9.65 17.93 -8.10
N ALA A 14 -10.07 16.71 -7.72
CA ALA A 14 -11.20 16.49 -6.81
C ALA A 14 -10.95 16.91 -5.34
N MET A 15 -9.83 17.57 -5.01
CA MET A 15 -9.47 17.97 -3.65
C MET A 15 -8.75 19.33 -3.61
N GLU A 16 -9.36 20.38 -4.15
CA GLU A 16 -8.94 21.76 -3.87
C GLU A 16 -9.69 22.40 -2.69
N ASP A 17 -10.85 21.86 -2.30
CA ASP A 17 -11.68 22.45 -1.24
C ASP A 17 -11.71 21.55 0.01
N VAL A 18 -10.73 21.73 0.90
CA VAL A 18 -10.90 21.38 2.32
C VAL A 18 -10.98 22.70 3.07
N GLU A 19 -12.20 23.16 3.32
CA GLU A 19 -12.50 24.40 4.07
C GLU A 19 -11.80 24.39 5.44
N GLU A 20 -11.09 25.49 5.74
CA GLU A 20 -10.47 25.75 7.03
C GLU A 20 -11.55 25.98 8.11
N PRO A 21 -11.51 25.28 9.26
CA PRO A 21 -12.37 25.63 10.38
C PRO A 21 -11.84 26.89 11.10
N PRO A 22 -12.74 27.75 11.63
CA PRO A 22 -12.40 29.08 12.13
C PRO A 22 -11.55 29.00 13.41
N SER A 23 -10.43 29.74 13.40
CA SER A 23 -9.50 29.82 14.52
C SER A 23 -10.03 30.68 15.66
N THR A 24 -10.22 30.13 16.86
CA THR A 24 -10.24 30.94 18.08
C THR A 24 -9.59 30.20 19.28
N VAL A 25 -8.54 30.83 19.81
CA VAL A 25 -7.99 30.82 21.20
C VAL A 25 -7.17 29.60 21.71
N PRO A 26 -6.34 29.73 22.79
CA PRO A 26 -4.92 30.04 22.64
C PRO A 26 -3.95 29.02 23.26
N ASN A 27 -2.71 29.14 22.79
CA ASN A 27 -1.47 28.46 23.16
C ASN A 27 -1.26 28.14 24.65
N LYS A 28 -1.00 26.86 24.97
CA LYS A 28 -0.29 26.46 26.20
C LYS A 28 0.73 25.36 25.91
N LYS A 29 1.95 25.77 25.57
CA LYS A 29 3.12 24.89 25.45
C LYS A 29 3.48 24.33 26.83
N ARG A 30 3.52 23.01 26.98
CA ARG A 30 4.19 22.34 28.10
C ARG A 30 5.58 21.87 27.65
N LYS A 31 6.59 22.50 28.24
CA LYS A 31 8.01 22.14 28.17
C LYS A 31 8.25 21.06 29.23
N LEU A 32 8.69 19.88 28.84
CA LEU A 32 9.14 18.84 29.78
C LEU A 32 10.62 19.07 30.07
N GLU A 33 10.91 19.27 31.35
CA GLU A 33 12.24 19.51 31.91
C GLU A 33 13.00 18.19 32.08
N GLU A 34 14.22 18.14 31.55
CA GLU A 34 15.22 17.14 31.92
C GLU A 34 15.83 17.53 33.27
N THR A 35 15.68 16.66 34.28
CA THR A 35 16.38 16.76 35.56
C THR A 35 17.55 15.79 35.58
N GLY A 36 18.77 16.32 35.73
CA GLY A 36 20.01 15.57 35.75
C GLY A 36 20.38 14.96 37.11
N LYS A 37 21.55 14.31 37.16
CA LYS A 37 22.44 14.08 38.34
C LYS A 37 23.77 13.46 37.83
N LYS A 38 24.86 14.22 37.78
CA LYS A 38 26.00 14.30 38.74
C LYS A 38 26.77 12.97 38.97
N GLY A 39 28.05 12.92 38.56
CA GLY A 39 29.07 11.90 38.92
C GLY A 39 29.62 12.09 40.36
N PRO A 40 30.85 11.67 40.77
CA PRO A 40 32.02 11.01 40.10
C PRO A 40 32.51 9.75 40.96
N PRO A 41 33.77 9.19 40.97
CA PRO A 41 35.04 9.58 40.35
C PRO A 41 35.92 8.48 39.71
N LYS A 42 36.98 8.94 39.03
CA LYS A 42 38.13 8.19 38.49
C LYS A 42 39.03 7.65 39.61
N GLY A 43 39.25 6.34 39.64
CA GLY A 43 40.31 5.68 40.40
C GLY A 43 41.22 4.87 39.48
N LYS A 44 42.52 5.20 39.45
CA LYS A 44 43.59 4.42 38.81
C LYS A 44 43.99 3.27 39.75
N GLY A 45 43.76 2.03 39.35
CA GLY A 45 44.24 0.83 40.05
C GLY A 45 44.89 -0.15 39.09
N LYS A 46 46.22 -0.30 39.18
CA LYS A 46 47.00 -1.34 38.51
C LYS A 46 46.73 -2.68 39.19
N GLY A 47 46.02 -3.60 38.52
CA GLY A 47 45.80 -4.98 38.96
C GLY A 47 46.32 -5.99 37.94
N LYS A 48 47.22 -6.87 38.37
CA LYS A 48 47.89 -7.91 37.59
C LYS A 48 46.88 -8.84 36.89
N ARG A 49 46.88 -8.87 35.55
CA ARG A 49 46.22 -9.92 34.75
C ARG A 49 47.00 -11.23 34.90
N LYS A 50 46.48 -12.17 35.69
CA LYS A 50 46.85 -13.59 35.58
C LYS A 50 46.26 -14.12 34.26
N GLN A 51 47.13 -14.64 33.40
CA GLN A 51 46.75 -15.40 32.21
C GLN A 51 46.07 -16.72 32.67
N HIS A 52 44.74 -16.79 32.61
CA HIS A 52 44.06 -18.08 32.46
C HIS A 52 44.05 -18.42 30.97
N ARG A 53 45.09 -19.13 30.56
CA ARG A 53 45.21 -19.73 29.23
C ARG A 53 44.54 -21.10 29.30
N GLY A 54 43.51 -21.28 28.48
CA GLY A 54 43.01 -22.59 28.06
C GLY A 54 41.92 -23.21 28.94
N GLN A 55 40.67 -23.09 28.51
CA GLN A 55 39.58 -24.10 28.58
C GLN A 55 38.20 -23.43 28.39
N SER A 56 37.98 -22.75 27.26
CA SER A 56 36.62 -22.30 26.90
C SER A 56 36.30 -22.38 25.41
N ALA A 57 37.24 -22.88 24.59
CA ALA A 57 37.05 -23.02 23.15
C ALA A 57 36.69 -24.45 22.71
N ARG A 58 36.70 -25.44 23.63
CA ARG A 58 36.41 -26.85 23.31
C ARG A 58 34.98 -27.30 23.66
N ASP A 59 34.22 -26.51 24.43
CA ASP A 59 32.84 -26.87 24.78
C ASP A 59 31.81 -26.45 23.71
N PHE A 60 32.23 -25.71 22.69
CA PHE A 60 31.40 -25.44 21.49
C PHE A 60 31.30 -26.65 20.55
N GLU A 61 32.06 -27.72 20.84
CA GLU A 61 32.15 -28.94 20.05
C GLU A 61 31.06 -29.98 20.41
N ASN A 62 30.15 -29.67 21.36
CA ASN A 62 28.83 -30.32 21.48
C ASN A 62 27.86 -29.81 20.40
N SER A 63 28.33 -29.81 19.15
CA SER A 63 27.72 -29.16 17.99
C SER A 63 26.42 -29.82 17.53
N SER A 64 26.09 -31.03 17.97
CA SER A 64 24.87 -31.73 17.54
C SER A 64 23.60 -31.09 18.11
N ASP A 65 23.64 -30.68 19.39
CA ASP A 65 22.48 -30.08 20.07
C ASP A 65 22.24 -28.66 19.57
N LEU A 66 23.32 -27.89 19.34
CA LEU A 66 23.23 -26.55 18.76
C LEU A 66 22.77 -26.61 17.30
N ARG A 67 23.29 -27.56 16.49
CA ARG A 67 22.82 -27.77 15.11
C ARG A 67 21.36 -28.21 15.09
N GLY A 68 20.96 -29.09 16.01
CA GLY A 68 19.59 -29.50 16.22
C GLY A 68 18.69 -28.30 16.58
N LEU A 69 19.10 -27.47 17.53
CA LEU A 69 18.38 -26.25 17.92
C LEU A 69 18.24 -25.27 16.75
N VAL A 70 19.32 -25.00 16.02
CA VAL A 70 19.31 -24.12 14.83
C VAL A 70 18.36 -24.67 13.77
N LYS A 71 18.36 -25.99 13.55
CA LYS A 71 17.43 -26.64 12.60
C LYS A 71 15.98 -26.46 13.03
N HIS A 72 15.66 -26.68 14.31
CA HIS A 72 14.32 -26.48 14.85
C HIS A 72 13.87 -25.03 14.79
N LEU A 73 14.74 -24.09 15.17
CA LEU A 73 14.47 -22.65 15.07
C LEU A 73 14.23 -22.25 13.62
N GLY A 74 15.05 -22.73 12.68
CA GLY A 74 14.87 -22.47 11.25
C GLY A 74 13.51 -22.97 10.73
N HIS A 75 13.12 -24.20 11.08
CA HIS A 75 11.79 -24.72 10.73
C HIS A 75 10.64 -23.93 11.38
N MET A 76 10.80 -23.51 12.64
CA MET A 76 9.81 -22.69 13.34
C MET A 76 9.64 -21.32 12.66
N VAL A 77 10.74 -20.67 12.29
CA VAL A 77 10.73 -19.39 11.57
C VAL A 77 10.04 -19.54 10.22
N LEU A 78 10.33 -20.59 9.46
CA LEU A 78 9.65 -20.85 8.19
C LEU A 78 8.14 -21.04 8.36
N ARG A 79 7.70 -21.81 9.37
CA ARG A 79 6.27 -21.99 9.68
C ARG A 79 5.58 -20.68 10.08
N GLN A 80 6.25 -19.85 10.89
CA GLN A 80 5.74 -18.53 11.25
C GLN A 80 5.62 -17.62 10.03
N ALA A 81 6.62 -17.65 9.15
CA ALA A 81 6.61 -16.84 7.95
C ALA A 81 5.52 -17.28 6.96
N GLU A 82 5.23 -18.58 6.85
CA GLU A 82 4.08 -19.09 6.12
C GLU A 82 2.74 -18.63 6.72
N ALA A 83 2.62 -18.60 8.05
CA ALA A 83 1.42 -18.08 8.72
C ALA A 83 1.23 -16.58 8.45
N LEU A 84 2.30 -15.79 8.47
CA LEU A 84 2.25 -14.38 8.10
C LEU A 84 1.88 -14.18 6.63
N ASN A 85 2.42 -14.99 5.71
CA ASN A 85 2.06 -14.93 4.30
C ASN A 85 0.57 -15.24 4.06
N ARG A 86 -0.01 -16.18 4.83
CA ARG A 86 -1.47 -16.44 4.79
C ARG A 86 -2.27 -15.26 5.28
N LEU A 87 -1.87 -14.64 6.39
CA LEU A 87 -2.53 -13.43 6.89
C LEU A 87 -2.42 -12.27 5.90
N GLU A 88 -1.27 -12.07 5.26
CA GLU A 88 -1.11 -11.05 4.23
C GLU A 88 -2.00 -11.33 3.01
N TYR A 89 -2.21 -12.60 2.63
CA TYR A 89 -3.14 -12.94 1.56
C TYR A 89 -4.59 -12.54 1.86
N ASP A 90 -5.02 -12.69 3.11
CA ASP A 90 -6.38 -12.36 3.55
C ASP A 90 -6.56 -10.85 3.82
N THR A 91 -5.48 -10.11 4.04
CA THR A 91 -5.54 -8.70 4.48
C THR A 91 -5.01 -7.70 3.46
N CYS A 92 -4.25 -8.14 2.45
CA CYS A 92 -3.51 -7.25 1.58
C CYS A 92 -3.97 -7.30 0.13
N PHE A 93 -4.18 -6.12 -0.42
CA PHE A 93 -4.43 -5.88 -1.84
C PHE A 93 -3.26 -5.10 -2.44
N LEU A 94 -2.98 -5.37 -3.71
CA LEU A 94 -2.01 -4.64 -4.50
C LEU A 94 -2.75 -3.69 -5.45
N LEU A 95 -2.47 -2.40 -5.33
CA LEU A 95 -2.83 -1.40 -6.34
C LEU A 95 -1.62 -1.16 -7.23
N MET A 96 -1.67 -1.62 -8.46
CA MET A 96 -0.66 -1.33 -9.47
C MET A 96 -1.00 0.00 -10.12
N LEU A 97 -0.11 0.99 -10.05
CA LEU A 97 -0.27 2.29 -10.71
C LEU A 97 0.79 2.50 -11.78
N GLU A 98 0.39 2.95 -12.95
CA GLU A 98 1.27 3.33 -14.05
C GLU A 98 2.04 4.60 -13.72
N THR A 99 3.35 4.56 -13.94
CA THR A 99 4.26 5.70 -13.70
C THR A 99 4.52 6.54 -14.94
N LYS A 100 4.14 6.03 -16.13
CA LYS A 100 4.34 6.78 -17.36
C LYS A 100 3.63 8.13 -17.21
N PRO A 101 4.31 9.27 -17.47
CA PRO A 101 3.68 10.57 -17.39
C PRO A 101 2.65 10.70 -18.52
N HIS A 102 1.39 10.46 -18.21
CA HIS A 102 0.25 10.76 -19.06
C HIS A 102 -0.89 11.36 -18.21
N PRO A 103 -1.84 12.12 -18.78
CA PRO A 103 -2.91 12.76 -18.00
C PRO A 103 -3.82 11.75 -17.23
N GLY A 104 -3.71 10.48 -17.58
CA GLY A 104 -4.43 9.38 -16.98
C GLY A 104 -3.91 8.89 -15.63
N THR A 105 -2.65 9.14 -15.27
CA THR A 105 -2.11 8.62 -13.99
C THR A 105 -2.53 9.49 -12.80
N VAL A 106 -2.87 8.86 -11.69
CA VAL A 106 -3.22 9.52 -10.41
C VAL A 106 -2.00 9.84 -9.53
N ILE A 107 -0.83 9.34 -9.89
CA ILE A 107 0.41 9.53 -9.10
C ILE A 107 0.69 11.01 -8.79
N PRO A 108 0.57 11.97 -9.74
CA PRO A 108 0.76 13.39 -9.44
C PRO A 108 -0.22 13.93 -8.39
N SER A 109 -1.50 13.53 -8.46
CA SER A 109 -2.53 13.92 -7.49
C SER A 109 -2.20 13.39 -6.09
N LEU A 110 -1.79 12.12 -5.99
CA LEU A 110 -1.34 11.52 -4.73
C LEU A 110 -0.13 12.24 -4.15
N PHE A 111 0.81 12.66 -5.00
CA PHE A 111 2.00 13.41 -4.57
C PHE A 111 1.63 14.81 -4.05
N LYS A 112 0.75 15.55 -4.74
CA LYS A 112 0.23 16.86 -4.30
C LYS A 112 -0.45 16.74 -2.93
N VAL A 113 -1.35 15.76 -2.79
CA VAL A 113 -2.07 15.48 -1.53
C VAL A 113 -1.11 15.11 -0.40
N ALA A 114 -0.15 14.22 -0.66
CA ALA A 114 0.83 13.82 0.35
C ALA A 114 1.71 15.00 0.82
N THR A 115 2.07 15.89 -0.09
CA THR A 115 2.87 17.08 0.21
C THR A 115 2.08 18.09 1.03
N SER A 116 0.83 18.35 0.65
CA SER A 116 -0.07 19.24 1.39
C SER A 116 -0.33 18.72 2.81
N TRP A 117 -0.61 17.41 2.95
CA TRP A 117 -0.79 16.78 4.26
C TRP A 117 0.44 16.88 5.15
N ARG A 118 1.65 16.67 4.59
CA ARG A 118 2.91 16.81 5.35
C ARG A 118 3.14 18.24 5.81
N LYS A 119 2.89 19.22 4.94
CA LYS A 119 2.97 20.64 5.28
C LYS A 119 2.00 20.99 6.41
N GLN A 120 0.74 20.55 6.32
CA GLN A 120 -0.25 20.77 7.37
C GLN A 120 0.15 20.10 8.70
N LYS A 121 0.79 18.93 8.65
CA LYS A 121 1.33 18.26 9.84
C LYS A 121 2.42 19.09 10.52
N GLU A 122 3.26 19.77 9.76
CA GLU A 122 4.34 20.61 10.28
C GLU A 122 3.80 21.93 10.84
N GLU A 123 2.85 22.57 10.14
CA GLU A 123 2.30 23.87 10.49
C GLU A 123 1.26 23.80 11.61
N ASN A 124 0.31 22.85 11.54
CA ASN A 124 -0.75 22.69 12.52
C ASN A 124 -1.15 21.21 12.73
N PRO A 125 -0.35 20.43 13.47
CA PRO A 125 -0.64 19.03 13.71
C PRO A 125 -1.99 18.78 14.41
N ALA A 126 -2.50 19.74 15.19
CA ALA A 126 -3.76 19.59 15.92
C ALA A 126 -5.00 19.65 15.02
N ALA A 127 -4.90 20.27 13.83
CA ALA A 127 -5.97 20.31 12.86
C ALA A 127 -6.14 19.01 12.06
N LEU A 128 -5.13 18.12 12.08
CA LEU A 128 -5.17 16.86 11.32
C LEU A 128 -6.10 15.83 11.95
N GLN A 129 -7.23 15.60 11.28
CA GLN A 129 -8.19 14.56 11.66
C GLN A 129 -7.89 13.21 11.00
N GLN A 130 -7.13 13.20 9.91
CA GLN A 130 -6.87 12.02 9.08
C GLN A 130 -5.38 11.77 8.93
N SER A 131 -5.01 10.50 8.90
CA SER A 131 -3.67 10.02 8.58
C SER A 131 -3.40 10.08 7.07
N LEU A 132 -2.13 10.21 6.68
CA LEU A 132 -1.72 10.28 5.26
C LEU A 132 -2.31 9.15 4.40
N ARG A 133 -2.35 7.91 4.93
CA ARG A 133 -2.93 6.75 4.23
C ARG A 133 -4.41 6.94 3.89
N GLN A 134 -5.18 7.56 4.79
CA GLN A 134 -6.61 7.80 4.61
C GLN A 134 -6.84 8.87 3.55
N VAL A 135 -6.08 9.95 3.60
CA VAL A 135 -6.19 11.05 2.61
C VAL A 135 -5.76 10.56 1.22
N MET A 136 -4.68 9.78 1.11
CA MET A 136 -4.24 9.22 -0.18
C MET A 136 -5.26 8.26 -0.80
N LEU A 137 -5.82 7.32 -0.01
CA LEU A 137 -6.87 6.43 -0.53
C LEU A 137 -8.13 7.24 -0.91
N THR A 138 -8.50 8.23 -0.10
CA THR A 138 -9.65 9.10 -0.42
C THR A 138 -9.42 9.84 -1.74
N CYS A 139 -8.23 10.40 -1.96
CA CYS A 139 -7.86 11.05 -3.22
C CYS A 139 -7.98 10.10 -4.40
N LEU A 140 -7.44 8.88 -4.29
CA LEU A 140 -7.55 7.87 -5.34
C LEU A 140 -9.01 7.56 -5.69
N ILE A 141 -9.85 7.27 -4.69
CA ILE A 141 -11.24 6.87 -4.94
C ILE A 141 -12.04 8.03 -5.55
N ARG A 142 -11.89 9.25 -5.02
CA ARG A 142 -12.55 10.45 -5.55
C ARG A 142 -12.16 10.72 -7.00
N GLU A 143 -10.88 10.54 -7.34
CA GLU A 143 -10.40 10.65 -8.72
C GLU A 143 -11.08 9.64 -9.65
N VAL A 144 -11.16 8.37 -9.22
CA VAL A 144 -11.81 7.31 -10.01
C VAL A 144 -13.29 7.63 -10.21
N GLN A 145 -14.02 8.02 -9.16
CA GLN A 145 -15.44 8.38 -9.26
C GLN A 145 -15.66 9.51 -10.26
N ALA A 146 -14.90 10.59 -10.12
CA ALA A 146 -15.07 11.77 -10.96
C ALA A 146 -14.77 11.47 -12.43
N ARG A 147 -13.71 10.69 -12.70
CA ARG A 147 -13.39 10.25 -14.07
C ARG A 147 -14.43 9.28 -14.62
N ALA A 148 -14.96 8.39 -13.81
CA ALA A 148 -15.98 7.44 -14.27
C ALA A 148 -17.27 8.17 -14.68
N GLU A 149 -17.70 9.16 -13.87
CA GLU A 149 -18.83 10.02 -14.21
C GLU A 149 -18.59 10.84 -15.47
N LEU A 150 -17.41 11.46 -15.60
CA LEU A 150 -17.06 12.25 -16.78
C LEU A 150 -17.02 11.40 -18.04
N THR A 151 -16.54 10.16 -17.94
CA THR A 151 -16.48 9.21 -19.07
C THR A 151 -17.88 8.92 -19.60
N LEU A 152 -18.85 8.62 -18.71
CA LEU A 152 -20.22 8.31 -19.14
C LEU A 152 -20.97 9.55 -19.67
N LYS A 153 -20.67 10.75 -19.15
CA LYS A 153 -21.25 12.02 -19.62
C LYS A 153 -20.68 12.49 -20.96
N THR A 154 -19.52 11.99 -21.37
CA THR A 154 -18.80 12.43 -22.57
C THR A 154 -18.91 11.37 -23.67
N PRO A 155 -19.73 11.54 -24.73
CA PRO A 155 -19.98 10.49 -25.72
C PRO A 155 -18.72 9.95 -26.40
N GLY A 156 -17.76 10.82 -26.71
CA GLY A 156 -16.47 10.42 -27.30
C GLY A 156 -15.64 9.56 -26.35
N ALA A 157 -15.57 9.93 -25.07
CA ALA A 157 -14.85 9.15 -24.07
C ALA A 157 -15.56 7.81 -23.78
N LYS A 158 -16.89 7.79 -23.68
CA LYS A 158 -17.69 6.56 -23.52
C LYS A 158 -17.42 5.58 -24.67
N LYS A 159 -17.51 6.03 -25.92
CA LYS A 159 -17.27 5.20 -27.11
C LYS A 159 -15.85 4.64 -27.13
N GLU A 160 -14.86 5.44 -26.74
CA GLU A 160 -13.47 4.98 -26.67
C GLU A 160 -13.27 3.98 -25.51
N ALA A 161 -13.92 4.18 -24.36
CA ALA A 161 -13.89 3.23 -23.25
C ALA A 161 -14.57 1.90 -23.61
N GLU A 162 -15.64 1.91 -24.41
CA GLU A 162 -16.23 0.69 -24.99
C GLU A 162 -15.25 0.01 -25.97
N ARG A 163 -14.59 0.78 -26.85
CA ARG A 163 -13.57 0.26 -27.78
C ARG A 163 -12.39 -0.41 -27.06
N LEU A 164 -11.94 0.18 -25.95
CA LEU A 164 -10.88 -0.35 -25.09
C LEU A 164 -11.35 -1.53 -24.22
N GLY A 165 -12.63 -1.90 -24.29
CA GLY A 165 -13.20 -3.00 -23.51
C GLY A 165 -13.26 -2.70 -22.01
N PHE A 166 -13.43 -1.44 -21.62
CA PHE A 166 -13.65 -1.06 -20.21
C PHE A 166 -15.12 -1.03 -19.84
N LEU A 167 -16.00 -0.80 -20.82
CA LEU A 167 -17.44 -0.68 -20.62
C LEU A 167 -18.23 -1.71 -21.43
N GLU A 168 -19.36 -2.11 -20.89
CA GLU A 168 -20.48 -2.70 -21.62
C GLU A 168 -21.72 -1.82 -21.36
N GLY A 169 -22.07 -0.98 -22.33
CA GLY A 169 -23.08 0.07 -22.15
C GLY A 169 -22.64 1.10 -21.10
N GLU A 170 -23.19 1.01 -19.89
CA GLU A 170 -22.89 1.92 -18.77
C GLU A 170 -22.27 1.22 -17.55
N ALA A 171 -21.92 -0.06 -17.72
CA ALA A 171 -21.34 -0.87 -16.66
C ALA A 171 -19.87 -1.18 -16.94
N TRP A 172 -19.05 -1.07 -15.89
CA TRP A 172 -17.62 -1.33 -15.91
C TRP A 172 -17.35 -2.83 -15.85
N VAL A 173 -16.58 -3.34 -16.82
CA VAL A 173 -16.30 -4.76 -16.92
C VAL A 173 -15.13 -5.20 -16.04
N TYR A 174 -15.05 -6.50 -15.78
CA TYR A 174 -13.88 -7.11 -15.18
C TYR A 174 -12.88 -7.55 -16.25
N GLN A 175 -11.59 -7.54 -15.92
CA GLN A 175 -10.52 -7.89 -16.85
C GLN A 175 -9.65 -9.03 -16.33
N THR A 176 -9.29 -9.97 -17.19
CA THR A 176 -8.30 -11.00 -16.89
C THR A 176 -7.13 -10.92 -17.87
N TRP A 177 -5.96 -11.36 -17.43
CA TRP A 177 -4.80 -11.45 -18.31
C TRP A 177 -4.94 -12.68 -19.19
N ASP A 178 -4.92 -12.49 -20.51
CA ASP A 178 -4.83 -13.57 -21.47
C ASP A 178 -3.34 -13.83 -21.77
N PRO A 179 -2.76 -14.95 -21.33
CA PRO A 179 -1.35 -15.25 -21.56
C PRO A 179 -1.02 -15.53 -23.03
N GLU A 180 -1.98 -15.97 -23.85
CA GLU A 180 -1.75 -16.23 -25.27
C GLU A 180 -1.69 -14.92 -26.04
N LYS A 181 -2.62 -14.01 -25.75
CA LYS A 181 -2.70 -12.72 -26.45
C LYS A 181 -1.86 -11.61 -25.81
N GLN A 182 -1.21 -11.90 -24.68
CA GLN A 182 -0.35 -10.97 -23.93
C GLN A 182 -1.02 -9.60 -23.66
N HIS A 183 -2.33 -9.60 -23.42
CA HIS A 183 -3.08 -8.39 -23.05
C HIS A 183 -4.27 -8.75 -22.15
N ASN A 184 -4.91 -7.72 -21.62
CA ASN A 184 -6.09 -7.90 -20.78
C ASN A 184 -7.32 -8.04 -21.63
N VAL A 185 -8.06 -9.12 -21.42
CA VAL A 185 -9.35 -9.38 -22.05
C VAL A 185 -10.46 -9.27 -21.03
N ARG A 186 -11.67 -9.06 -21.50
CA ARG A 186 -12.88 -9.05 -20.66
C ARG A 186 -13.05 -10.41 -19.99
N ASP A 187 -13.32 -10.37 -18.69
CA ASP A 187 -13.76 -11.53 -17.91
C ASP A 187 -15.28 -11.67 -18.03
N THR A 188 -15.72 -12.72 -18.72
CA THR A 188 -17.15 -13.01 -18.94
C THR A 188 -17.79 -13.78 -17.79
N THR A 189 -17.01 -14.20 -16.78
CA THR A 189 -17.54 -14.94 -15.62
C THR A 189 -18.18 -14.03 -14.59
N ARG A 190 -17.89 -12.72 -14.64
CA ARG A 190 -18.37 -11.72 -13.70
C ARG A 190 -19.26 -10.71 -14.40
N LYS A 191 -20.43 -10.45 -13.80
CA LYS A 191 -21.35 -9.41 -14.28
C LYS A 191 -20.66 -8.03 -14.17
N PRO A 192 -20.69 -7.20 -15.22
CA PRO A 192 -20.19 -5.83 -15.15
C PRO A 192 -20.86 -5.02 -14.03
N MET A 193 -20.13 -4.08 -13.46
CA MET A 193 -20.55 -3.23 -12.34
C MET A 193 -21.06 -1.88 -12.86
N PRO A 194 -22.37 -1.57 -12.69
CA PRO A 194 -22.90 -0.23 -12.95
C PRO A 194 -22.17 0.86 -12.14
N LEU A 195 -22.07 2.07 -12.69
CA LEU A 195 -21.45 3.19 -11.96
C LEU A 195 -22.18 3.51 -10.65
N VAL A 196 -23.51 3.35 -10.59
CA VAL A 196 -24.29 3.56 -9.37
C VAL A 196 -23.85 2.64 -8.23
N ASP A 197 -23.57 1.37 -8.53
CA ASP A 197 -23.13 0.38 -7.54
C ASP A 197 -21.70 0.67 -7.09
N PHE A 198 -20.82 1.03 -8.03
CA PHE A 198 -19.45 1.46 -7.72
C PHE A 198 -19.45 2.69 -6.81
N ASN A 199 -20.22 3.72 -7.14
CA ASN A 199 -20.31 4.95 -6.34
C ASN A 199 -20.91 4.68 -4.95
N ALA A 200 -21.94 3.86 -4.84
CA ALA A 200 -22.50 3.47 -3.54
C ALA A 200 -21.47 2.75 -2.66
N GLN A 201 -20.69 1.83 -3.24
CA GLN A 201 -19.60 1.15 -2.53
C GLN A 201 -18.48 2.12 -2.15
N ALA A 202 -18.11 3.03 -3.05
CA ALA A 202 -17.07 4.03 -2.83
C ALA A 202 -17.42 4.99 -1.70
N GLU A 203 -18.60 5.61 -1.70
CA GLU A 203 -19.02 6.53 -0.64
C GLU A 203 -19.05 5.86 0.73
N ARG A 204 -19.54 4.61 0.78
CA ARG A 204 -19.55 3.86 2.02
C ARG A 204 -18.14 3.47 2.45
N MET A 205 -17.26 3.04 1.53
CA MET A 205 -15.85 2.78 1.81
C MET A 205 -15.15 4.01 2.41
N LEU A 206 -15.37 5.20 1.85
CA LEU A 206 -14.74 6.43 2.33
C LEU A 206 -15.10 6.74 3.80
N LYS A 207 -16.30 6.39 4.26
CA LYS A 207 -16.68 6.47 5.68
C LYS A 207 -15.89 5.49 6.56
N TYR A 208 -15.68 4.26 6.10
CA TYR A 208 -14.88 3.26 6.82
C TYR A 208 -13.39 3.57 6.86
N VAL A 209 -12.86 4.19 5.78
CA VAL A 209 -11.46 4.59 5.71
C VAL A 209 -11.11 5.59 6.81
N GLN A 210 -12.04 6.48 7.20
CA GLN A 210 -11.84 7.42 8.30
C GLN A 210 -11.65 6.75 9.67
N GLY A 211 -12.10 5.50 9.82
CA GLY A 211 -11.90 4.68 11.03
C GLY A 211 -10.56 3.92 11.03
N THR A 212 -10.56 2.75 11.67
CA THR A 212 -9.39 1.86 11.81
C THR A 212 -9.31 0.77 10.74
N GLY A 213 -10.14 0.88 9.69
CA GLY A 213 -10.26 -0.15 8.66
C GLY A 213 -9.05 -0.27 7.73
N LEU A 214 -8.38 0.84 7.41
CA LEU A 214 -7.18 0.87 6.57
C LEU A 214 -5.92 0.92 7.44
N THR A 215 -5.09 -0.11 7.39
CA THR A 215 -3.87 -0.20 8.21
C THR A 215 -2.62 0.23 7.43
N ARG A 216 -2.54 -0.05 6.12
CA ARG A 216 -1.41 0.30 5.23
C ARG A 216 -1.90 0.86 3.90
N PHE A 217 -1.27 1.94 3.44
CA PHE A 217 -1.32 2.43 2.06
C PHE A 217 0.09 2.92 1.72
N GLN A 218 0.86 2.11 1.00
CA GLN A 218 2.30 2.37 0.83
C GLN A 218 2.82 1.86 -0.51
N ALA A 219 3.58 2.70 -1.23
CA ALA A 219 4.33 2.26 -2.39
C ALA A 219 5.49 1.33 -1.99
N LEU A 220 5.67 0.22 -2.70
CA LEU A 220 6.79 -0.70 -2.51
C LEU A 220 8.11 -0.18 -3.11
N LYS A 221 8.03 0.82 -3.99
CA LYS A 221 9.19 1.48 -4.59
C LYS A 221 9.06 2.98 -4.39
N THR A 222 10.17 3.63 -4.09
CA THR A 222 10.26 5.09 -4.14
C THR A 222 10.00 5.53 -5.57
N ILE A 223 9.13 6.51 -5.75
CA ILE A 223 8.88 7.12 -7.06
C ILE A 223 10.12 7.95 -7.40
N THR A 224 10.95 7.46 -8.32
CA THR A 224 12.11 8.18 -8.89
C THR A 224 11.81 8.59 -10.33
N SER A 225 12.55 9.58 -10.86
CA SER A 225 12.38 10.10 -12.22
C SER A 225 12.51 9.04 -13.31
N ASP A 226 13.28 7.98 -13.05
CA ASP A 226 13.70 6.98 -14.05
C ASP A 226 12.70 5.82 -14.20
N LEU A 227 11.47 5.97 -13.72
CA LEU A 227 10.46 4.90 -13.72
C LEU A 227 9.64 4.81 -15.01
N GLU A 228 10.14 5.32 -16.12
CA GLU A 228 9.43 5.26 -17.41
C GLU A 228 9.02 3.81 -17.76
N GLY A 229 7.72 3.61 -18.02
CA GLY A 229 7.17 2.33 -18.44
C GLY A 229 6.93 1.27 -17.35
N GLN A 230 7.15 1.58 -16.06
CA GLN A 230 6.89 0.63 -14.97
C GLN A 230 5.51 0.84 -14.31
N GLN A 231 4.99 -0.21 -13.67
CA GLN A 231 3.91 -0.06 -12.70
C GLN A 231 4.52 -0.09 -11.30
N ILE A 232 4.10 0.82 -10.42
CA ILE A 232 4.47 0.79 -9.00
C ILE A 232 3.36 0.06 -8.23
N PRO A 233 3.70 -1.02 -7.52
CA PRO A 233 2.78 -1.63 -6.58
C PRO A 233 2.67 -0.79 -5.30
N PHE A 234 1.44 -0.49 -4.92
CA PHE A 234 1.05 0.00 -3.61
C PHE A 234 0.39 -1.13 -2.83
N LEU A 235 0.79 -1.29 -1.58
CA LEU A 235 0.17 -2.20 -0.62
C LEU A 235 -1.01 -1.50 0.04
N LEU A 236 -2.16 -2.17 0.04
CA LEU A 236 -3.36 -1.78 0.75
C LEU A 236 -3.70 -2.88 1.75
N ASP A 237 -3.39 -2.63 3.02
CA ASP A 237 -3.78 -3.56 4.08
C ASP A 237 -5.05 -3.08 4.74
N VAL A 238 -5.96 -4.02 4.95
CA VAL A 238 -7.22 -3.80 5.64
C VAL A 238 -7.29 -4.62 6.92
N SER A 239 -7.95 -4.06 7.92
CA SER A 239 -8.29 -4.73 9.16
C SER A 239 -9.38 -5.77 8.91
N LEU A 240 -9.21 -6.98 9.45
CA LEU A 240 -10.25 -8.02 9.43
C LEU A 240 -11.32 -7.83 10.52
N ARG A 241 -11.22 -6.78 11.35
CA ARG A 241 -12.23 -6.48 12.37
C ARG A 241 -13.59 -6.13 11.77
N ASP A 242 -13.58 -5.60 10.55
CA ASP A 242 -14.76 -5.31 9.73
C ASP A 242 -14.51 -5.81 8.32
N SER A 243 -15.39 -6.67 7.80
CA SER A 243 -15.22 -7.27 6.47
C SER A 243 -15.50 -6.30 5.34
N TYR A 244 -16.18 -5.17 5.59
CA TYR A 244 -16.70 -4.33 4.51
C TYR A 244 -15.62 -3.82 3.55
N LEU A 245 -14.51 -3.28 4.08
CA LEU A 245 -13.41 -2.80 3.23
C LEU A 245 -12.77 -3.93 2.43
N HIS A 246 -12.59 -5.10 3.06
CA HIS A 246 -12.09 -6.28 2.38
C HIS A 246 -13.04 -6.68 1.24
N ASP A 247 -14.34 -6.79 1.49
CA ASP A 247 -15.34 -7.23 0.52
C ASP A 247 -15.47 -6.27 -0.67
N VAL A 248 -15.37 -4.96 -0.44
CA VAL A 248 -15.35 -3.97 -1.52
C VAL A 248 -14.06 -4.05 -2.33
N LEU A 249 -12.88 -4.09 -1.69
CA LEU A 249 -11.61 -4.25 -2.41
C LEU A 249 -11.59 -5.56 -3.21
N LEU A 250 -12.20 -6.60 -2.66
CA LEU A 250 -12.42 -7.88 -3.33
C LEU A 250 -13.27 -7.74 -4.59
N ALA A 251 -14.42 -7.07 -4.45
CA ALA A 251 -15.32 -6.80 -5.56
C ALA A 251 -14.65 -5.95 -6.64
N TRP A 252 -13.74 -5.05 -6.26
CA TRP A 252 -13.01 -4.18 -7.18
C TRP A 252 -11.76 -4.80 -7.78
N THR A 253 -11.34 -5.99 -7.33
CA THR A 253 -10.23 -6.70 -7.98
C THR A 253 -10.52 -6.85 -9.47
N GLN A 254 -9.56 -6.40 -10.29
CA GLN A 254 -9.63 -6.47 -11.74
C GLN A 254 -10.77 -5.66 -12.40
N LEU A 255 -11.42 -4.75 -11.68
CA LEU A 255 -12.45 -3.87 -12.26
C LEU A 255 -11.80 -2.82 -13.16
N SER A 256 -12.31 -2.67 -14.39
CA SER A 256 -11.74 -1.78 -15.42
C SER A 256 -11.80 -0.29 -15.06
N VAL A 257 -12.68 0.13 -14.15
CA VAL A 257 -12.82 1.55 -13.74
C VAL A 257 -11.51 2.14 -13.23
N PHE A 258 -10.64 1.33 -12.62
CA PHE A 258 -9.33 1.77 -12.15
C PHE A 258 -8.35 2.09 -13.30
N SER A 259 -8.60 1.62 -14.52
CA SER A 259 -7.79 1.99 -15.69
C SER A 259 -7.89 3.48 -16.01
N LEU A 260 -8.95 4.17 -15.56
CA LEU A 260 -9.10 5.62 -15.67
C LEU A 260 -8.04 6.42 -14.90
N VAL A 261 -7.41 5.79 -13.91
CA VAL A 261 -6.34 6.37 -13.09
C VAL A 261 -4.99 5.71 -13.36
N GLY A 262 -4.85 5.01 -14.50
CA GLY A 262 -3.67 4.20 -14.82
C GLY A 262 -3.47 3.07 -13.81
N GLY A 263 -4.56 2.59 -13.20
CA GLY A 263 -4.52 1.75 -12.02
C GLY A 263 -5.18 0.39 -12.20
N ARG A 264 -4.84 -0.52 -11.27
CA ARG A 264 -5.52 -1.82 -11.13
C ARG A 264 -5.38 -2.38 -9.73
N ILE A 265 -6.47 -2.91 -9.19
CA ILE A 265 -6.47 -3.64 -7.91
C ILE A 265 -6.35 -5.14 -8.17
N ARG A 266 -5.47 -5.80 -7.41
CA ARG A 266 -5.28 -7.25 -7.38
C ARG A 266 -5.19 -7.71 -5.92
N ARG A 267 -5.48 -8.99 -5.67
CA ARG A 267 -5.12 -9.59 -4.38
C ARG A 267 -3.61 -9.72 -4.29
N SER A 268 -3.05 -9.59 -3.08
CA SER A 268 -1.68 -10.00 -2.84
C SER A 268 -1.51 -11.47 -3.22
N ARG A 269 -0.33 -11.83 -3.74
CA ARG A 269 0.00 -13.22 -4.07
C ARG A 269 0.88 -13.77 -2.97
N ILE A 270 0.56 -14.97 -2.49
CA ILE A 270 1.46 -15.75 -1.65
C ILE A 270 2.64 -16.16 -2.54
N LYS A 271 3.76 -15.47 -2.41
CA LYS A 271 5.05 -15.96 -2.91
C LYS A 271 5.98 -16.06 -1.72
N GLN A 272 6.59 -17.24 -1.55
CA GLN A 272 7.68 -17.34 -0.60
C GLN A 272 8.77 -16.35 -1.00
N SER A 273 9.33 -15.65 0.00
CA SER A 273 10.43 -14.74 -0.26
C SER A 273 11.67 -15.54 -0.65
N GLN A 274 12.55 -14.95 -1.46
CA GLN A 274 13.82 -15.60 -1.83
C GLN A 274 14.65 -15.97 -0.58
N GLN A 275 14.51 -15.20 0.50
CA GLN A 275 15.15 -15.49 1.79
C GLN A 275 14.56 -16.72 2.48
N GLN A 276 13.24 -16.92 2.42
CA GLN A 276 12.58 -18.14 2.92
C GLN A 276 13.06 -19.36 2.14
N GLU A 277 13.13 -19.26 0.80
CA GLU A 277 13.65 -20.34 -0.04
C GLU A 277 15.12 -20.65 0.26
N GLN A 278 15.95 -19.62 0.43
CA GLN A 278 17.37 -19.78 0.77
C GLN A 278 17.53 -20.44 2.13
N LEU A 279 16.79 -20.01 3.15
CA LEU A 279 16.80 -20.62 4.47
C LEU A 279 16.36 -22.08 4.42
N TYR A 280 15.28 -22.39 3.68
CA TYR A 280 14.82 -23.77 3.48
C TYR A 280 15.92 -24.64 2.85
N ARG A 281 16.63 -24.14 1.82
CA ARG A 281 17.77 -24.84 1.20
C ARG A 281 18.91 -25.07 2.19
N MET A 282 19.24 -24.06 3.01
CA MET A 282 20.30 -24.17 4.03
C MET A 282 19.95 -25.21 5.10
N LEU A 283 18.70 -25.23 5.59
CA LEU A 283 18.23 -26.19 6.59
C LEU A 283 18.17 -27.63 6.07
N ARG A 284 17.98 -27.83 4.76
CA ARG A 284 18.06 -29.15 4.13
C ARG A 284 19.48 -29.72 4.12
N ASN A 285 20.49 -28.84 4.08
CA ASN A 285 21.91 -29.19 4.01
C ASN A 285 22.61 -29.21 5.40
N LEU A 286 21.87 -28.88 6.47
CA LEU A 286 22.26 -28.97 7.88
C LEU A 286 21.72 -30.27 8.52
#